data_AF-A0A3D4T2L4-F1
#
_entry.id   AF-A0A3D4T2L4-F1
#
_cell.length_a   1.000
_cell.length_b   1.000
_cell.length_c   1.000
_cell.angle_alpha   90.00
_cell.angle_beta   90.00
_cell.angle_gamma   90.00
#
_symmetry.space_group_name_H-M   'P 1'
#
loop_
_entity.id
_entity.type
_entity.pdbx_description
1 polymer ?
#
loop_
_entity_poly.entity_id
_entity_poly.type
_entity_poly.pdbx_seq_one_letter_code
_entity_poly.pdbx_strand_id
1 'polypeptide(L)'
;GPDALPDVDLSTPDAVPGAVRVDHPLLLVCTHGKRDRCCAVKGRPLAGALAEKYPDLVWESSHTKGHRFAPSMILLPQNYSFGRLDVCGADRLLTEVLAGRLPLAGNRGRGVFDSVGQVAELAVADRLAAAGEPVAPGELTVGRPEKAARPAAGADDAAAYAAVTAAVDPELRRRAGELLAERLEMKTVGRGRELKQLKHSDHFRPVAEFQQALREAAAAQGLGSREKTGEKTRENPVVRVDRGSGTGARSWLVTLESRTCWPVVSSCGDAPKEGRSWTAVDVAEVTPATAA
;
A
#
# COMPACT_ATOMS: atom_id res chain seq x y z
N GLY A 1 25.69 20.18 -4.80
CA GLY A 1 25.00 20.61 -3.57
C GLY A 1 23.59 20.03 -3.53
N PRO A 2 22.77 20.33 -2.51
CA PRO A 2 21.41 19.80 -2.37
C PRO A 2 20.49 20.09 -3.56
N ASP A 3 20.70 21.22 -4.24
CA ASP A 3 19.89 21.62 -5.41
C ASP A 3 20.07 20.72 -6.63
N ALA A 4 21.12 19.90 -6.68
CA ALA A 4 21.35 18.92 -7.74
C ALA A 4 20.68 17.56 -7.46
N LEU A 5 20.12 17.35 -6.26
CA LEU A 5 19.44 16.09 -5.89
C LEU A 5 18.27 15.71 -6.83
N PRO A 6 17.46 16.64 -7.36
CA PRO A 6 16.40 16.31 -8.31
C PRO A 6 16.90 15.77 -9.64
N ASP A 7 18.14 16.09 -10.02
CA ASP A 7 18.75 15.71 -11.30
C ASP A 7 19.57 14.41 -11.20
N VAL A 8 19.58 13.78 -10.03
CA VAL A 8 20.26 12.51 -9.82
C VAL A 8 19.56 11.42 -10.63
N ASP A 9 20.30 10.79 -11.53
CA ASP A 9 19.82 9.62 -12.26
C ASP A 9 19.73 8.42 -11.33
N LEU A 10 18.49 7.99 -11.03
CA LEU A 10 18.18 6.82 -10.21
C LEU A 10 17.87 5.57 -11.05
N SER A 11 18.03 5.62 -12.37
CA SER A 11 17.80 4.48 -13.26
C SER A 11 18.84 3.37 -13.10
N THR A 12 20.04 3.74 -12.62
CA THR A 12 21.14 2.82 -12.29
C THR A 12 21.44 2.85 -10.78
N PRO A 13 20.60 2.26 -9.92
CA PRO A 13 20.69 2.41 -8.47
C PRO A 13 22.02 1.91 -7.87
N ASP A 14 22.70 0.97 -8.52
CA ASP A 14 24.00 0.46 -8.07
C ASP A 14 25.20 1.34 -8.49
N ALA A 15 24.99 2.35 -9.35
CA ALA A 15 26.05 3.16 -9.94
C ALA A 15 25.77 4.68 -9.85
N VAL A 16 24.89 5.10 -8.94
CA VAL A 16 24.56 6.52 -8.76
C VAL A 16 25.82 7.30 -8.36
N PRO A 17 26.30 8.26 -9.17
CA PRO A 17 27.53 9.00 -8.87
C PRO A 17 27.47 9.72 -7.52
N GLY A 18 28.48 9.51 -6.67
CA GLY A 18 28.54 10.10 -5.34
C GLY A 18 27.63 9.46 -4.28
N ALA A 19 26.87 8.41 -4.63
CA ALA A 19 26.14 7.61 -3.66
C ALA A 19 27.07 6.57 -3.01
N VAL A 20 26.83 6.30 -1.73
CA VAL A 20 27.47 5.21 -0.98
C VAL A 20 26.41 4.18 -0.65
N ARG A 21 26.70 2.91 -0.92
CA ARG A 21 25.82 1.82 -0.55
C ARG A 21 25.75 1.69 0.97
N VAL A 22 24.53 1.60 1.49
CA VAL A 22 24.25 1.39 2.91
C VAL A 22 23.62 0.01 3.06
N ASP A 23 24.36 -0.90 3.70
CA ASP A 23 23.93 -2.29 3.92
C ASP A 23 23.38 -2.54 5.34
N HIS A 24 23.46 -1.54 6.22
CA HIS A 24 22.88 -1.58 7.56
C HIS A 24 21.45 -1.03 7.59
N PRO A 25 20.62 -1.42 8.57
CA PRO A 25 19.26 -0.92 8.69
C PRO A 25 19.22 0.59 8.98
N LEU A 26 18.27 1.29 8.38
CA LEU A 26 17.99 2.70 8.68
C LEU A 26 16.55 2.85 9.16
N LEU A 27 16.38 3.43 10.35
CA LEU A 27 15.10 3.84 10.91
C LEU A 27 14.86 5.32 10.63
N LEU A 28 13.99 5.59 9.65
CA LEU A 28 13.53 6.94 9.35
C LEU A 28 12.41 7.31 10.31
N VAL A 29 12.63 8.33 11.15
CA VAL A 29 11.64 8.86 12.10
C VAL A 29 11.02 10.11 11.52
N CYS A 30 9.69 10.14 11.36
CA CYS A 30 9.01 11.33 10.86
C CYS A 30 9.04 12.42 11.94
N THR A 31 9.65 13.58 11.61
CA THR A 31 9.68 14.76 12.48
C THR A 31 8.95 15.97 11.87
N HIS A 32 8.26 15.73 10.75
CA HIS A 32 7.46 16.72 10.05
C HIS A 32 6.28 17.24 10.88
N GLY A 33 6.06 18.56 10.84
CA GLY A 33 5.02 19.24 11.62
C GLY A 33 4.02 20.10 10.84
N LYS A 34 4.18 20.30 9.52
CA LYS A 34 3.33 21.23 8.75
C LYS A 34 1.93 20.67 8.46
N ARG A 35 1.83 19.37 8.18
CA ARG A 35 0.53 18.71 7.95
C ARG A 35 -0.21 18.41 9.26
N ASP A 36 0.53 17.87 10.23
CA ASP A 36 0.08 17.59 11.59
C ASP A 36 1.32 17.68 12.49
N ARG A 37 1.16 18.26 13.67
CA ARG A 37 2.23 18.49 14.65
C ARG A 37 2.60 17.23 15.43
N CYS A 38 1.80 16.17 15.42
CA CYS A 38 1.99 15.00 16.27
C CYS A 38 3.34 14.31 16.06
N CYS A 39 3.82 14.21 14.82
CA CYS A 39 5.16 13.68 14.53
C CYS A 39 6.28 14.65 14.92
N ALA A 40 6.11 15.96 14.78
CA ALA A 40 7.09 16.92 15.28
C ALA A 40 7.21 16.87 16.82
N VAL A 41 6.09 16.70 17.53
CA VAL A 41 6.05 16.64 19.00
C VAL A 41 6.60 15.31 19.53
N LYS A 42 6.20 14.17 18.94
CA LYS A 42 6.57 12.84 19.46
C LYS A 42 7.81 12.25 18.78
N GLY A 43 8.00 12.54 17.49
CA GLY A 43 9.07 11.96 16.68
C GLY A 43 10.43 12.61 16.93
N ARG A 44 10.50 13.94 17.14
CA ARG A 44 11.78 14.62 17.40
C ARG A 44 12.47 14.13 18.70
N PRO A 45 11.77 14.06 19.85
CA PRO A 45 12.39 13.52 21.06
C PRO A 45 12.81 12.05 20.90
N LEU A 46 12.00 11.26 20.17
CA LEU A 46 12.32 9.87 19.89
C LEU A 46 13.57 9.72 19.02
N ALA A 47 13.67 10.49 17.93
CA ALA A 47 14.84 10.47 17.06
C ALA A 47 16.12 10.89 17.80
N GLY A 48 16.05 11.98 18.58
CA GLY A 48 17.20 12.46 19.36
C GLY A 48 17.70 11.43 20.37
N ALA A 49 16.78 10.86 21.18
CA ALA A 49 17.15 9.86 22.18
C ALA A 49 17.74 8.58 21.56
N LEU A 50 17.23 8.13 20.41
CA LEU A 50 17.78 6.95 19.74
C LEU A 50 19.09 7.24 19.02
N ALA A 51 19.29 8.46 18.49
CA ALA A 51 20.54 8.84 17.82
C ALA A 51 21.74 8.87 18.78
N GLU A 52 21.53 9.12 20.08
CA GLU A 52 22.59 9.00 21.08
C GLU A 52 23.12 7.56 21.20
N LYS A 53 22.25 6.56 21.05
CA LYS A 53 22.60 5.13 21.15
C LYS A 53 22.94 4.50 19.79
N TYR A 54 22.37 5.03 18.70
CA TYR A 54 22.45 4.48 17.35
C TYR A 54 22.75 5.59 16.30
N PRO A 55 23.90 6.27 16.38
CA PRO A 55 24.19 7.50 15.65
C PRO A 55 24.12 7.40 14.11
N ASP A 56 24.27 6.20 13.53
CA ASP A 56 24.22 5.97 12.07
C ASP A 56 22.96 5.26 11.58
N LEU A 57 22.11 4.78 12.51
CA LEU A 57 20.91 3.99 12.17
C LEU A 57 19.63 4.82 12.18
N VAL A 58 19.62 5.99 12.83
CA VAL A 58 18.40 6.76 13.09
C VAL A 58 18.46 8.09 12.40
N TRP A 59 17.49 8.34 11.51
CA TRP A 59 17.46 9.54 10.68
C TRP A 59 16.13 10.26 10.86
N GLU A 60 16.20 11.57 11.01
CA GLU A 60 15.00 12.40 10.86
C GLU A 60 14.55 12.42 9.39
N SER A 61 13.23 12.40 9.19
CA SER A 61 12.64 12.37 7.87
C SER A 61 11.43 13.29 7.74
N SER A 62 11.15 13.69 6.49
CA SER A 62 9.94 14.40 6.13
C SER A 62 8.70 13.48 6.24
N HIS A 63 7.55 13.91 5.72
CA HIS A 63 6.29 13.21 6.00
C HIS A 63 6.20 11.82 5.37
N THR A 64 6.21 10.76 6.21
CA THR A 64 6.11 9.35 5.79
C THR A 64 4.67 8.79 5.76
N LYS A 65 3.65 9.65 5.75
CA LYS A 65 2.23 9.29 6.02
C LYS A 65 2.06 8.71 7.43
N GLY A 66 0.84 8.29 7.79
CA GLY A 66 0.61 7.59 9.07
C GLY A 66 0.68 8.45 10.35
N HIS A 67 0.50 9.77 10.27
CA HIS A 67 0.60 10.67 11.43
C HIS A 67 -0.43 10.36 12.55
N ARG A 68 -1.58 9.74 12.25
CA ARG A 68 -2.49 9.15 13.26
C ARG A 68 -1.86 8.05 14.14
N PHE A 69 -0.69 7.56 13.75
CA PHE A 69 0.13 6.58 14.45
C PHE A 69 1.43 7.20 14.97
N ALA A 70 1.51 8.53 15.10
CA ALA A 70 2.72 9.20 15.52
C ALA A 70 3.30 8.65 16.84
N PRO A 71 4.63 8.47 16.94
CA PRO A 71 5.63 8.70 15.88
C PRO A 71 5.52 7.69 14.73
N SER A 72 5.45 8.18 13.49
CA SER A 72 5.48 7.31 12.29
C SER A 72 6.93 7.08 11.90
N MET A 73 7.30 5.83 11.65
CA MET A 73 8.67 5.46 11.28
C MET A 73 8.67 4.50 10.09
N ILE A 74 9.76 4.49 9.32
CA ILE A 74 10.00 3.51 8.25
C ILE A 74 11.36 2.86 8.50
N LEU A 75 11.40 1.53 8.51
CA LEU A 75 12.62 0.74 8.55
C LEU A 75 13.02 0.36 7.12
N LEU A 76 14.20 0.78 6.72
CA LEU A 76 14.87 0.43 5.47
C LEU A 76 15.93 -0.67 5.70
N PRO A 77 16.28 -1.44 4.65
CA PRO A 77 15.84 -1.32 3.26
C PRO A 77 14.50 -1.99 2.94
N GLN A 78 13.95 -2.82 3.84
CA GLN A 78 12.78 -3.65 3.52
C GLN A 78 11.46 -2.87 3.45
N ASN A 79 11.45 -1.59 3.87
CA ASN A 79 10.30 -0.68 3.84
C ASN A 79 9.16 -1.09 4.79
N TYR A 80 9.50 -1.46 6.04
CA TYR A 80 8.49 -1.71 7.07
C TYR A 80 8.04 -0.40 7.72
N SER A 81 6.72 -0.20 7.82
CA SER A 81 6.15 0.96 8.49
C SER A 81 5.89 0.66 9.96
N PHE A 82 6.32 1.54 10.86
CA PHE A 82 6.04 1.45 12.29
C PHE A 82 5.23 2.66 12.78
N GLY A 83 4.64 2.53 13.96
CA GLY A 83 3.89 3.59 14.61
C GLY A 83 3.62 3.32 16.08
N ARG A 84 3.30 4.37 16.83
CA ARG A 84 2.86 4.32 18.24
C ARG A 84 3.87 3.67 19.20
N LEU A 85 5.17 3.80 18.92
CA LEU A 85 6.22 3.42 19.86
C LEU A 85 6.75 4.66 20.58
N ASP A 86 7.07 4.49 21.86
CA ASP A 86 7.90 5.42 22.62
C ASP A 86 9.39 5.08 22.43
N VAL A 87 10.26 5.77 23.15
CA VAL A 87 11.72 5.56 23.06
C VAL A 87 12.09 4.11 23.40
N CYS A 88 11.50 3.54 24.45
CA CYS A 88 11.77 2.15 24.86
C CYS A 88 11.30 1.13 23.82
N GLY A 89 10.11 1.34 23.25
CA GLY A 89 9.57 0.49 22.19
C GLY A 89 10.42 0.56 20.92
N ALA A 90 10.89 1.75 20.54
CA ALA A 90 11.75 1.91 19.36
C ALA A 90 13.19 1.41 19.59
N ASP A 91 13.70 1.49 20.82
CA ASP A 91 14.97 0.87 21.23
C ASP A 91 14.91 -0.66 21.09
N ARG A 92 13.82 -1.27 21.56
CA ARG A 92 13.54 -2.70 21.37
C ARG A 92 13.41 -3.06 19.90
N LEU A 93 12.73 -2.23 19.10
CA LEU A 93 12.65 -2.40 17.66
C LEU A 93 14.05 -2.50 17.03
N LEU A 94 14.95 -1.56 17.30
CA LEU A 94 16.31 -1.59 16.75
C LEU A 94 17.11 -2.78 17.27
N THR A 95 16.95 -3.15 18.54
CA THR A 95 17.59 -4.33 19.13
C THR A 95 17.18 -5.61 18.41
N GLU A 96 15.90 -5.79 18.11
CA GLU A 96 15.39 -6.94 17.35
C GLU A 96 15.95 -6.95 15.92
N VAL A 97 15.95 -5.81 15.22
CA VAL A 97 16.49 -5.71 13.86
C VAL A 97 17.98 -6.07 13.82
N LEU A 98 18.77 -5.53 14.75
CA LEU A 98 20.21 -5.81 14.83
C LEU A 98 20.49 -7.28 15.18
N ALA A 99 19.56 -7.95 15.85
CA ALA A 99 19.61 -9.38 16.11
C ALA A 99 19.04 -10.23 14.95
N GLY A 100 18.73 -9.64 13.80
CA GLY A 100 18.20 -10.33 12.63
C GLY A 100 16.76 -10.81 12.80
N ARG A 101 15.97 -10.17 13.66
CA ARG A 101 14.58 -10.52 13.94
C ARG A 101 13.63 -9.39 13.53
N LEU A 102 12.51 -9.75 12.92
CA LEU A 102 11.47 -8.82 12.48
C LEU A 102 10.71 -8.30 13.72
N PRO A 103 10.76 -6.99 14.01
CA PRO A 103 9.98 -6.43 15.10
C PRO A 103 8.50 -6.44 14.74
N LEU A 104 7.67 -6.99 15.62
CA LEU A 104 6.22 -7.09 15.42
C LEU A 104 5.47 -5.95 16.13
N ALA A 105 5.94 -5.52 17.30
CA ALA A 105 5.32 -4.46 18.07
C ALA A 105 5.32 -3.13 17.29
N GLY A 106 4.12 -2.56 17.08
CA GLY A 106 3.95 -1.32 16.33
C GLY A 106 4.20 -1.44 14.82
N ASN A 107 4.46 -2.65 14.29
CA ASN A 107 4.62 -2.90 12.87
C ASN A 107 3.27 -2.78 12.16
N ARG A 108 3.25 -2.02 11.07
CA ARG A 108 2.06 -1.73 10.26
C ARG A 108 2.13 -2.36 8.87
N GLY A 109 3.13 -3.20 8.62
CA GLY A 109 3.33 -3.93 7.37
C GLY A 109 4.46 -3.40 6.52
N ARG A 110 4.85 -4.22 5.55
CA ARG A 110 5.87 -3.92 4.54
C ARG A 110 5.27 -3.24 3.32
N GLY A 111 5.77 -2.07 2.97
CA GLY A 111 5.22 -1.22 1.91
C GLY A 111 5.35 -1.76 0.49
N VAL A 112 6.00 -2.90 0.29
CA VAL A 112 6.08 -3.62 -1.00
C VAL A 112 4.84 -4.48 -1.27
N PHE A 113 4.03 -4.76 -0.25
CA PHE A 113 2.81 -5.55 -0.36
C PHE A 113 1.56 -4.66 -0.29
N ASP A 114 0.44 -5.17 -0.81
CA ASP A 114 -0.87 -4.54 -0.62
C ASP A 114 -1.37 -4.74 0.84
N SER A 115 -2.53 -4.17 1.17
CA SER A 115 -3.06 -4.24 2.54
C SER A 115 -3.33 -5.67 3.03
N VAL A 116 -3.65 -6.59 2.12
CA VAL A 116 -3.93 -7.98 2.48
C VAL A 116 -2.61 -8.71 2.73
N GLY A 117 -1.66 -8.54 1.81
CA GLY A 117 -0.34 -9.15 1.93
C GLY A 117 0.46 -8.66 3.14
N GLN A 118 0.33 -7.38 3.50
CA GLN A 118 0.91 -6.83 4.73
C GLN A 118 0.40 -7.54 5.99
N VAL A 119 -0.90 -7.81 6.08
CA VAL A 119 -1.47 -8.52 7.22
C VAL A 119 -1.08 -10.00 7.19
N ALA A 120 -1.04 -10.62 6.01
CA ALA A 120 -0.64 -12.02 5.86
C ALA A 120 0.81 -12.26 6.29
N GLU A 121 1.75 -11.42 5.84
CA GLU A 121 3.16 -11.49 6.24
C GLU A 121 3.31 -11.42 7.76
N LEU A 122 2.68 -10.42 8.40
CA LEU A 122 2.79 -10.22 9.84
C LEU A 122 2.13 -11.35 10.63
N ALA A 123 1.02 -11.91 10.14
CA ALA A 123 0.36 -13.04 10.81
C ALA A 123 1.25 -14.29 10.83
N VAL A 124 1.96 -14.58 9.74
CA VAL A 124 2.91 -15.70 9.69
C VAL A 124 4.14 -15.41 10.53
N ALA A 125 4.68 -14.19 10.48
CA ALA A 125 5.82 -13.80 11.30
C ALA A 125 5.50 -13.90 12.81
N ASP A 126 4.30 -13.49 13.23
CA ASP A 126 3.82 -13.59 14.61
C ASP A 126 3.68 -15.06 15.06
N ARG A 127 3.08 -15.91 14.22
CA ARG A 127 2.97 -17.35 14.48
C ARG A 127 4.33 -18.02 14.64
N LEU A 128 5.28 -17.70 13.76
CA LEU A 128 6.63 -18.25 13.80
C LEU A 128 7.41 -17.75 15.03
N ALA A 129 7.32 -16.46 15.36
CA ALA A 129 7.91 -15.91 16.58
C ALA A 129 7.36 -16.58 17.84
N ALA A 130 6.05 -16.81 17.92
CA ALA A 130 5.41 -17.52 19.03
C ALA A 130 5.87 -18.99 19.15
N ALA A 131 6.28 -19.62 18.04
CA ALA A 131 6.88 -20.95 18.01
C ALA A 131 8.39 -20.97 18.31
N GLY A 132 9.01 -19.81 18.60
CA GLY A 132 10.45 -19.70 18.85
C GLY A 132 11.31 -19.67 17.57
N GLU A 133 10.69 -19.45 16.41
CA GLU A 133 11.35 -19.40 15.11
C GLU A 133 11.24 -18.01 14.45
N PRO A 134 11.74 -16.92 15.08
CA PRO A 134 11.59 -15.58 14.52
C PRO A 134 12.19 -15.47 13.12
N VAL A 135 11.56 -14.65 12.29
CA VAL A 135 12.01 -14.37 10.92
C VAL A 135 12.80 -13.07 10.86
N ALA A 136 13.73 -12.95 9.92
CA ALA A 136 14.43 -11.72 9.64
C ALA A 136 13.58 -10.75 8.81
N PRO A 137 13.83 -9.43 8.90
CA PRO A 137 13.19 -8.45 8.03
C PRO A 137 13.33 -8.82 6.55
N GLY A 138 12.19 -8.99 5.88
CA GLY A 138 12.11 -9.29 4.46
C GLY A 138 12.38 -10.74 4.06
N GLU A 139 12.53 -11.65 5.02
CA GLU A 139 12.69 -13.09 4.78
C GLU A 139 11.45 -13.74 4.17
N LEU A 140 10.26 -13.25 4.52
CA LEU A 140 8.99 -13.76 4.01
C LEU A 140 8.64 -13.13 2.66
N THR A 141 8.13 -13.97 1.74
CA THR A 141 7.54 -13.53 0.49
C THR A 141 6.03 -13.79 0.50
N VAL A 142 5.27 -12.89 -0.11
CA VAL A 142 3.81 -12.99 -0.14
C VAL A 142 3.35 -13.11 -1.59
N GLY A 143 2.62 -14.18 -1.89
CA GLY A 143 1.98 -14.39 -3.17
C GLY A 143 0.82 -13.42 -3.40
N ARG A 144 0.37 -13.32 -4.65
CA ARG A 144 -0.92 -12.63 -4.89
C ARG A 144 -2.03 -13.43 -4.20
N PRO A 145 -3.03 -12.75 -3.59
CA PRO A 145 -4.20 -13.45 -3.10
C PRO A 145 -4.78 -14.30 -4.23
N GLU A 146 -5.10 -15.56 -3.93
CA GLU A 146 -5.92 -16.38 -4.80
C GLU A 146 -7.29 -15.73 -4.87
N LYS A 147 -7.45 -14.79 -5.80
CA LYS A 147 -8.76 -14.35 -6.24
C LYS A 147 -9.16 -15.34 -7.32
N ALA A 148 -10.36 -15.90 -7.20
CA ALA A 148 -11.09 -16.44 -8.34
C ALA A 148 -10.82 -15.52 -9.52
N ALA A 149 -10.14 -16.05 -10.54
CA ALA A 149 -9.62 -15.28 -11.65
C ALA A 149 -10.71 -14.30 -12.06
N ARG A 150 -10.42 -12.99 -12.02
CA ARG A 150 -11.27 -12.07 -12.75
C ARG A 150 -11.22 -12.63 -14.17
N PRO A 151 -12.35 -13.08 -14.76
CA PRO A 151 -12.27 -13.55 -16.14
C PRO A 151 -11.56 -12.45 -16.90
N ALA A 152 -10.48 -12.82 -17.60
CA ALA A 152 -9.89 -11.92 -18.56
C ALA A 152 -11.07 -11.40 -19.39
N ALA A 153 -11.16 -10.08 -19.57
CA ALA A 153 -12.19 -9.54 -20.43
C ALA A 153 -12.09 -10.33 -21.74
N GLY A 154 -13.12 -11.12 -22.05
CA GLY A 154 -13.07 -11.98 -23.22
C GLY A 154 -12.88 -11.12 -24.46
N ALA A 155 -12.43 -11.70 -25.58
CA ALA A 155 -12.48 -10.99 -26.86
C ALA A 155 -13.88 -10.38 -27.11
N ASP A 156 -14.91 -11.05 -26.61
CA ASP A 156 -16.31 -10.61 -26.60
C ASP A 156 -16.57 -9.36 -25.74
N ASP A 157 -15.88 -9.20 -24.60
CA ASP A 157 -16.02 -8.01 -23.74
C ASP A 157 -15.36 -6.77 -24.36
N ALA A 158 -14.24 -6.96 -25.05
CA ALA A 158 -13.57 -5.88 -25.78
C ALA A 158 -14.38 -5.46 -27.02
N ALA A 159 -14.96 -6.43 -27.75
CA ALA A 159 -15.85 -6.17 -28.87
C ALA A 159 -17.15 -5.50 -28.42
N ALA A 160 -17.76 -5.95 -27.32
CA ALA A 160 -18.93 -5.33 -26.72
C ALA A 160 -18.63 -3.90 -26.25
N TYR A 161 -17.49 -3.68 -25.59
CA TYR A 161 -17.08 -2.33 -25.19
C TYR A 161 -16.84 -1.41 -26.39
N ALA A 162 -16.23 -1.91 -27.46
CA ALA A 162 -16.04 -1.17 -28.70
C ALA A 162 -17.38 -0.83 -29.39
N ALA A 163 -18.33 -1.77 -29.43
CA ALA A 163 -19.67 -1.57 -29.99
C ALA A 163 -20.49 -0.54 -29.19
N VAL A 164 -20.45 -0.61 -27.85
CA VAL A 164 -21.09 0.39 -26.97
C VAL A 164 -20.44 1.76 -27.16
N THR A 165 -19.11 1.82 -27.24
CA THR A 165 -18.37 3.07 -27.43
C THR A 165 -18.61 3.69 -28.81
N ALA A 166 -18.83 2.87 -29.84
CA ALA A 166 -19.16 3.33 -31.19
C ALA A 166 -20.60 3.89 -31.30
N ALA A 167 -21.49 3.52 -30.39
CA ALA A 167 -22.86 4.01 -30.33
C ALA A 167 -23.00 5.37 -29.61
N VAL A 168 -21.93 5.87 -28.98
CA VAL A 168 -21.90 7.19 -28.34
C VAL A 168 -21.47 8.25 -29.37
N ASP A 169 -22.03 9.45 -29.23
CA ASP A 169 -21.69 10.61 -30.06
C ASP A 169 -20.16 10.77 -30.25
N PRO A 170 -19.65 10.82 -31.51
CA PRO A 170 -18.22 10.85 -31.78
C PRO A 170 -17.49 12.08 -31.22
N GLU A 171 -18.16 13.23 -31.17
CA GLU A 171 -17.60 14.48 -30.68
C GLU A 171 -17.46 14.45 -29.16
N LEU A 172 -18.51 14.00 -28.46
CA LEU A 172 -18.50 13.77 -27.02
C LEU A 172 -17.44 12.74 -26.62
N ARG A 173 -17.30 11.65 -27.38
CA ARG A 173 -16.26 10.63 -27.18
C ARG A 173 -14.86 11.22 -27.32
N ARG A 174 -14.60 11.99 -28.38
CA ARG A 174 -13.31 12.66 -28.59
C ARG A 174 -12.99 13.60 -27.44
N ARG A 175 -13.95 14.47 -27.10
CA ARG A 175 -13.78 15.47 -26.04
C ARG A 175 -13.54 14.84 -24.67
N ALA A 176 -14.26 13.78 -24.33
CA ALA A 176 -14.02 13.03 -23.10
C ALA A 176 -12.63 12.37 -23.08
N GLY A 177 -12.16 11.84 -24.22
CA GLY A 177 -10.82 11.30 -24.38
C GLY A 177 -9.72 12.33 -24.13
N GLU A 178 -9.82 13.52 -24.74
CA GLU A 178 -8.90 14.64 -24.54
C GLU A 178 -8.81 15.05 -23.06
N LEU A 179 -9.95 15.24 -22.40
CA LEU A 179 -10.02 15.64 -21.00
C LEU A 179 -9.48 14.56 -20.05
N LEU A 180 -9.67 13.28 -20.38
CA LEU A 180 -9.07 12.17 -19.63
C LEU A 180 -7.55 12.14 -19.78
N ALA A 181 -7.04 12.38 -20.99
CA ALA A 181 -5.61 12.49 -21.26
C ALA A 181 -4.98 13.68 -20.52
N GLU A 182 -5.60 14.87 -20.60
CA GLU A 182 -5.19 16.07 -19.85
C GLU A 182 -5.16 15.79 -18.33
N ARG A 183 -6.19 15.12 -17.81
CA ARG A 183 -6.24 14.72 -16.39
C ARG A 183 -5.11 13.76 -16.00
N LEU A 184 -4.72 12.85 -16.89
CA LEU A 184 -3.59 11.94 -16.68
C LEU A 184 -2.28 12.71 -16.68
N GLU A 185 -2.07 13.57 -17.67
CA GLU A 185 -0.89 14.44 -17.77
C GLU A 185 -0.71 15.29 -16.51
N MET A 186 -1.74 16.02 -16.08
CA MET A 186 -1.70 16.85 -14.87
C MET A 186 -1.31 16.08 -13.61
N LYS A 187 -1.68 14.80 -13.50
CA LYS A 187 -1.24 13.95 -12.38
C LYS A 187 0.22 13.58 -12.50
N THR A 188 0.67 13.24 -13.70
CA THR A 188 2.05 12.84 -13.99
C THR A 188 3.02 14.00 -13.74
N VAL A 189 2.69 15.21 -14.18
CA VAL A 189 3.54 16.41 -14.01
C VAL A 189 3.33 17.15 -12.67
N GLY A 190 2.57 16.56 -11.73
CA GLY A 190 2.43 17.13 -10.38
C GLY A 190 1.52 18.36 -10.25
N ARG A 191 0.70 18.70 -11.26
CA ARG A 191 -0.27 19.82 -11.28
C ARG A 191 -1.54 19.54 -10.46
N GLY A 192 -1.38 19.00 -9.25
CA GLY A 192 -2.51 18.52 -8.43
C GLY A 192 -3.46 19.61 -7.91
N ARG A 193 -2.98 20.83 -7.67
CA ARG A 193 -3.82 21.95 -7.18
C ARG A 193 -4.77 22.46 -8.27
N GLU A 194 -4.23 22.66 -9.46
CA GLU A 194 -4.98 23.07 -10.65
C GLU A 194 -6.01 22.00 -11.04
N LEU A 195 -5.61 20.73 -11.05
CA LEU A 195 -6.54 19.62 -11.27
C LEU A 195 -7.69 19.61 -10.24
N LYS A 196 -7.43 20.01 -8.98
CA LYS A 196 -8.47 20.12 -7.96
C LYS A 196 -9.45 21.26 -8.28
N GLN A 197 -8.97 22.42 -8.73
CA GLN A 197 -9.81 23.54 -9.15
C GLN A 197 -10.68 23.17 -10.35
N LEU A 198 -10.10 22.56 -11.39
CA LEU A 198 -10.84 22.14 -12.58
C LEU A 198 -11.93 21.11 -12.27
N LYS A 199 -11.70 20.21 -11.31
CA LYS A 199 -12.74 19.27 -10.83
C LYS A 199 -13.91 19.92 -10.12
N HIS A 200 -13.72 21.10 -9.53
CA HIS A 200 -14.78 21.89 -8.91
C HIS A 200 -15.47 22.83 -9.91
N SER A 201 -15.03 22.82 -11.17
CA SER A 201 -15.65 23.54 -12.29
C SER A 201 -16.32 22.57 -13.27
N ASP A 202 -17.02 23.10 -14.27
CA ASP A 202 -17.64 22.31 -15.34
C ASP A 202 -16.63 21.74 -16.38
N HIS A 203 -15.32 21.96 -16.20
CA HIS A 203 -14.28 21.51 -17.14
C HIS A 203 -14.37 20.02 -17.52
N PHE A 204 -14.69 19.16 -16.55
CA PHE A 204 -14.80 17.70 -16.76
C PHE A 204 -16.23 17.21 -17.01
N ARG A 205 -17.21 18.11 -17.16
CA ARG A 205 -18.61 17.75 -17.44
C ARG A 205 -18.77 16.84 -18.67
N PRO A 206 -18.06 17.06 -19.80
CA PRO A 206 -18.16 16.16 -20.95
C PRO A 206 -17.74 14.72 -20.65
N VAL A 207 -16.84 14.49 -19.69
CA VAL A 207 -16.45 13.14 -19.26
C VAL A 207 -17.62 12.45 -18.53
N ALA A 208 -18.36 13.19 -17.71
CA ALA A 208 -19.54 12.66 -17.01
C ALA A 208 -20.68 12.35 -17.99
N GLU A 209 -20.92 13.25 -18.95
CA GLU A 209 -21.91 13.08 -20.02
C GLU A 209 -21.55 11.88 -20.90
N PHE A 210 -20.28 11.72 -21.28
CA PHE A 210 -19.80 10.53 -22.00
C PHE A 210 -20.02 9.23 -21.21
N GLN A 211 -19.73 9.21 -19.91
CA GLN A 211 -19.98 8.05 -19.06
C GLN A 211 -21.46 7.70 -18.93
N GLN A 212 -22.33 8.72 -18.92
CA GLN A 212 -23.77 8.54 -18.94
C GLN A 212 -24.24 7.96 -20.27
N ALA A 213 -23.81 8.53 -21.40
CA ALA A 213 -24.12 8.04 -22.73
C ALA A 213 -23.64 6.59 -22.96
N LEU A 214 -22.46 6.22 -22.44
CA LEU A 214 -21.99 4.84 -22.44
C LEU A 214 -22.92 3.89 -21.67
N ARG A 215 -23.45 4.31 -20.51
CA ARG A 215 -24.40 3.49 -19.73
C ARG A 215 -25.72 3.31 -20.47
N GLU A 216 -26.22 4.37 -21.08
CA GLU A 216 -27.45 4.35 -21.86
C GLU A 216 -27.30 3.48 -23.12
N ALA A 217 -26.18 3.62 -23.84
CA ALA A 217 -25.84 2.77 -25.00
C ALA A 217 -25.68 1.30 -24.62
N ALA A 218 -25.03 1.00 -23.49
CA ALA A 218 -24.91 -0.36 -22.98
C ALA A 218 -26.28 -0.96 -22.62
N ALA A 219 -27.12 -0.19 -21.92
CA ALA A 219 -28.48 -0.62 -21.60
C ALA A 219 -29.33 -0.89 -22.85
N ALA A 220 -29.24 -0.04 -23.88
CA ALA A 220 -29.94 -0.22 -25.15
C ALA A 220 -29.50 -1.49 -25.91
N GLN A 221 -28.25 -1.92 -25.72
CA GLN A 221 -27.70 -3.15 -26.32
C GLN A 221 -27.94 -4.40 -25.44
N GLY A 222 -28.75 -4.29 -24.38
CA GLY A 222 -28.97 -5.39 -23.43
C GLY A 222 -27.75 -5.70 -22.55
N LEU A 223 -26.70 -4.90 -22.66
CA LEU A 223 -25.50 -4.92 -21.82
C LEU A 223 -25.76 -4.06 -20.56
N GLY A 224 -26.90 -4.30 -19.91
CA GLY A 224 -27.28 -3.65 -18.66
C GLY A 224 -26.48 -4.22 -17.49
N SER A 225 -26.28 -3.43 -16.42
CA SER A 225 -25.63 -3.94 -15.21
C SER A 225 -26.32 -5.22 -14.78
N ARG A 226 -25.54 -6.32 -14.62
CA ARG A 226 -25.98 -7.47 -13.81
C ARG A 226 -26.68 -6.90 -12.59
N GLU A 227 -27.98 -7.18 -12.48
CA GLU A 227 -28.79 -6.86 -11.34
C GLU A 227 -27.99 -7.29 -10.10
N LYS A 228 -27.75 -6.37 -9.16
CA LYS A 228 -27.07 -6.70 -7.89
C LYS A 228 -28.04 -7.46 -6.98
N THR A 229 -28.78 -8.41 -7.53
CA THR A 229 -29.62 -9.36 -6.80
C THR A 229 -28.72 -10.51 -6.39
N GLY A 230 -28.04 -10.29 -5.29
CA GLY A 230 -27.11 -11.24 -4.69
C GLY A 230 -26.13 -10.49 -3.81
N GLU A 231 -26.35 -10.56 -2.50
CA GLU A 231 -25.31 -10.36 -1.52
C GLU A 231 -24.13 -11.24 -1.95
N LYS A 232 -23.14 -10.65 -2.63
CA LYS A 232 -21.93 -11.37 -2.99
C LYS A 232 -21.23 -11.63 -1.68
N THR A 233 -21.45 -12.82 -1.12
CA THR A 233 -20.58 -13.43 -0.13
C THR A 233 -19.19 -13.47 -0.78
N ARG A 234 -18.43 -12.39 -0.61
CA ARG A 234 -17.05 -12.34 -1.07
C ARG A 234 -16.34 -13.31 -0.15
N GLU A 235 -15.96 -14.47 -0.70
CA GLU A 235 -15.06 -15.38 -0.01
C GLU A 235 -13.86 -14.60 0.52
N ASN A 236 -13.48 -14.93 1.75
CA ASN A 236 -12.35 -14.33 2.42
C ASN A 236 -11.09 -14.58 1.57
N PRO A 237 -10.30 -13.54 1.23
CA PRO A 237 -9.08 -13.76 0.48
C PRO A 237 -8.15 -14.70 1.24
N VAL A 238 -7.64 -15.69 0.52
CA VAL A 238 -6.57 -16.57 0.97
C VAL A 238 -5.28 -16.14 0.28
N VAL A 239 -4.22 -15.97 1.07
CA VAL A 239 -2.91 -15.53 0.59
C VAL A 239 -1.86 -16.55 0.99
N ARG A 240 -1.02 -16.95 0.03
CA ARG A 240 0.16 -17.77 0.31
C ARG A 240 1.32 -16.88 0.79
N VAL A 241 1.95 -17.28 1.88
CA VAL A 241 3.17 -16.68 2.41
C VAL A 241 4.23 -17.78 2.43
N ASP A 242 5.43 -17.49 1.95
CA ASP A 242 6.51 -18.46 1.85
C ASP A 242 7.74 -17.97 2.62
N ARG A 243 8.47 -18.92 3.22
CA ARG A 243 9.76 -18.73 3.88
C ARG A 243 10.80 -19.57 3.14
N GLY A 244 11.80 -18.91 2.57
CA GLY A 244 12.87 -19.55 1.81
C GLY A 244 12.44 -20.05 0.41
N SER A 245 13.36 -20.74 -0.27
CA SER A 245 13.14 -21.32 -1.61
C SER A 245 13.76 -22.71 -1.71
N GLY A 246 13.16 -23.61 -2.49
CA GLY A 246 13.68 -24.96 -2.73
C GLY A 246 13.19 -26.02 -1.75
N THR A 247 14.01 -27.05 -1.50
CA THR A 247 13.62 -28.28 -0.77
C THR A 247 13.38 -28.11 0.73
N GLY A 248 13.72 -26.95 1.30
CA GLY A 248 13.42 -26.58 2.70
C GLY A 248 12.43 -25.42 2.84
N ALA A 249 11.78 -25.01 1.75
CA ALA A 249 10.80 -23.92 1.79
C ALA A 249 9.56 -24.35 2.58
N ARG A 250 9.12 -23.48 3.49
CA ARG A 250 7.86 -23.63 4.22
C ARG A 250 6.87 -22.61 3.70
N SER A 251 5.61 -22.98 3.67
CA SER A 251 4.54 -22.17 3.10
C SER A 251 3.33 -22.17 4.01
N TRP A 252 2.63 -21.05 4.07
CA TRP A 252 1.40 -20.89 4.82
C TRP A 252 0.31 -20.32 3.93
N LEU A 253 -0.92 -20.79 4.13
CA LEU A 253 -2.13 -20.17 3.63
C LEU A 253 -2.73 -19.34 4.76
N VAL A 254 -2.88 -18.04 4.51
CA VAL A 254 -3.49 -17.11 5.44
C VAL A 254 -4.87 -16.73 4.92
N THR A 255 -5.91 -17.03 5.69
CA THR A 255 -7.28 -16.58 5.40
C THR A 255 -7.53 -15.25 6.08
N LEU A 256 -7.99 -14.24 5.34
CA LEU A 256 -8.23 -12.90 5.89
C LEU A 256 -9.68 -12.46 5.74
N GLU A 257 -10.18 -11.77 6.75
CA GLU A 257 -11.51 -11.17 6.77
C GLU A 257 -11.41 -9.64 6.80
N SER A 258 -12.28 -8.97 6.04
CA SER A 258 -12.43 -7.51 6.12
C SER A 258 -13.39 -7.16 7.23
N ARG A 259 -12.89 -6.55 8.30
CA ARG A 259 -13.69 -6.08 9.43
C ARG A 259 -13.96 -4.59 9.35
N THR A 260 -15.18 -4.20 9.74
CA THR A 260 -15.52 -2.79 9.93
C THR A 260 -14.79 -2.25 11.15
N CYS A 261 -14.18 -1.08 11.02
CA CYS A 261 -13.57 -0.37 12.14
C CYS A 261 -14.27 0.96 12.36
N TRP A 262 -14.71 1.18 13.60
CA TRP A 262 -15.34 2.40 14.06
C TRP A 262 -14.94 2.70 15.51
N PRO A 263 -14.68 3.96 15.88
CA PRO A 263 -14.54 5.12 14.99
C PRO A 263 -13.11 5.18 14.39
N VAL A 264 -12.99 5.36 13.06
CA VAL A 264 -11.70 5.75 12.47
C VAL A 264 -11.55 7.26 12.61
N VAL A 265 -10.81 7.65 13.64
CA VAL A 265 -10.46 9.06 13.89
C VAL A 265 -9.47 9.51 12.82
N SER A 266 -9.86 10.55 12.08
CA SER A 266 -8.93 11.22 11.19
C SER A 266 -7.94 12.03 12.04
N SER A 267 -6.70 12.08 11.62
CA SER A 267 -5.70 12.92 12.26
C SER A 267 -5.82 14.40 11.89
N CYS A 268 -6.58 14.73 10.84
CA CYS A 268 -6.81 16.11 10.39
C CYS A 268 -7.97 16.82 11.10
N GLY A 269 -8.56 16.21 12.13
CA GLY A 269 -9.72 16.78 12.83
C GLY A 269 -11.06 16.60 12.12
N ASP A 270 -11.10 15.89 10.99
CA ASP A 270 -12.37 15.44 10.39
C ASP A 270 -13.10 14.51 11.35
N ALA A 271 -14.44 14.58 11.33
CA ALA A 271 -15.31 13.72 12.11
C ALA A 271 -14.93 12.25 11.94
N PRO A 272 -15.01 11.44 13.00
CA PRO A 272 -14.70 10.02 12.89
C PRO A 272 -15.64 9.35 11.87
N LYS A 273 -15.06 8.40 11.12
CA LYS A 273 -15.77 7.71 10.06
C LYS A 273 -15.65 6.20 10.19
N GLU A 274 -16.54 5.50 9.50
CA GLU A 274 -16.43 4.07 9.35
C GLU A 274 -15.30 3.75 8.38
N GLY A 275 -14.48 2.77 8.76
CA GLY A 275 -13.43 2.24 7.91
C GLY A 275 -13.51 0.73 7.81
N ARG A 276 -12.56 0.17 7.06
CA ARG A 276 -12.34 -1.27 6.99
C ARG A 276 -10.88 -1.59 7.26
N SER A 277 -10.64 -2.72 7.91
CA SER A 277 -9.32 -3.29 8.16
C SER A 277 -9.33 -4.79 7.85
N TRP A 278 -8.21 -5.31 7.36
CA TRP A 278 -8.02 -6.75 7.21
C TRP A 278 -7.56 -7.37 8.53
N THR A 279 -8.04 -8.56 8.82
CA THR A 279 -7.62 -9.36 9.96
C THR A 279 -7.38 -10.78 9.48
N ALA A 280 -6.22 -11.36 9.79
CA ALA A 280 -6.00 -12.79 9.58
C ALA A 280 -6.89 -13.57 10.55
N VAL A 281 -7.73 -14.45 10.03
CA VAL A 281 -8.65 -15.29 10.80
C VAL A 281 -8.16 -16.74 10.91
N ASP A 282 -7.30 -17.16 9.98
CA ASP A 282 -6.63 -18.45 10.02
C ASP A 282 -5.24 -18.37 9.35
N VAL A 283 -4.30 -19.17 9.86
CA VAL A 283 -2.93 -19.31 9.33
C VAL A 283 -2.57 -20.80 9.38
N ALA A 284 -2.67 -21.47 8.24
CA ALA A 284 -2.40 -22.89 8.12
C ALA A 284 -1.09 -23.14 7.36
N GLU A 285 -0.22 -24.00 7.91
CA GLU A 285 0.99 -24.42 7.20
C GLU A 285 0.64 -25.46 6.12
N VAL A 286 1.18 -25.28 4.92
CA VAL A 286 1.01 -26.19 3.81
C VAL A 286 2.14 -27.21 3.86
N THR A 287 1.82 -28.44 4.23
CA THR A 287 2.75 -29.55 4.05
C THR A 287 2.93 -29.80 2.55
N PRO A 288 4.16 -29.85 2.01
CA PRO A 288 4.35 -30.22 0.62
C PRO A 288 3.73 -31.60 0.40
N ALA A 289 2.91 -31.74 -0.65
CA ALA A 289 2.37 -33.03 -1.03
C ALA A 289 3.54 -33.98 -1.25
N THR A 290 3.59 -35.07 -0.49
CA THR A 290 4.51 -36.17 -0.72
C THR A 290 4.27 -36.65 -2.15
N ALA A 291 5.22 -36.40 -3.05
CA ALA A 291 5.17 -36.97 -4.40
C ALA A 291 5.19 -38.50 -4.24
N ALA A 292 4.07 -39.14 -4.54
CA ALA A 292 3.94 -40.58 -4.63
C ALA A 292 4.35 -41.06 -6.03
#